data_AF-A0A1I1YIS2-F1
#
_entry.id   AF-A0A1I1YIS2-F1
#
_cell.length_a   1.000
_cell.length_b   1.000
_cell.length_c   1.000
_cell.angle_alpha   90.00
_cell.angle_beta   90.00
_cell.angle_gamma   90.00
#
_symmetry.space_group_name_H-M   'P 1'
#
loop_
_entity.id
_entity.type
_entity.pdbx_description
1 polymer ?
#
loop_
_entity_poly.entity_id
_entity_poly.type
_entity_poly.pdbx_seq_one_letter_code
_entity_poly.pdbx_strand_id
1 'polypeptide(L)' 'MAVTEDEVRRGLAALGMKPDGTRLGAIAAVVEQNSALVATVMAAPLRPRCENAPVWSLPPEIAE' A
#
# COMPACT_ATOMS: atom_id res chain seq x y z
N MET A 1 13.01 -8.03 -5.68
CA MET A 1 13.96 -7.08 -5.06
C MET A 1 13.49 -6.82 -3.65
N ALA A 2 14.36 -6.94 -2.65
CA ALA A 2 13.99 -6.62 -1.28
C ALA A 2 13.75 -5.12 -1.14
N VAL A 3 12.70 -4.72 -0.43
CA VAL A 3 12.39 -3.31 -0.17
C VAL A 3 13.34 -2.79 0.91
N THR A 4 14.00 -1.67 0.63
CA THR A 4 14.97 -1.08 1.56
C THR A 4 14.36 -0.03 2.48
N GLU A 5 14.96 0.18 3.65
CA GLU A 5 14.56 1.25 4.58
C GLU A 5 14.65 2.65 3.94
N ASP A 6 15.62 2.85 3.04
CA ASP A 6 15.81 4.11 2.33
C ASP A 6 14.68 4.38 1.32
N GLU A 7 14.20 3.35 0.61
CA GLU A 7 13.03 3.46 -0.26
C GLU A 7 11.78 3.81 0.53
N VAL A 8 11.57 3.13 1.67
CA VAL A 8 10.46 3.43 2.58
C VAL A 8 10.54 4.86 3.12
N ARG A 9 11.73 5.28 3.57
CA ARG A 9 11.95 6.64 4.08
C ARG A 9 11.60 7.69 3.03
N ARG A 10 12.04 7.51 1.78
CA ARG A 10 11.71 8.43 0.67
C ARG A 10 10.21 8.43 0.36
N GLY A 11 9.58 7.26 0.30
CA GLY A 11 8.14 7.12 0.03
C GLY A 11 7.29 7.80 1.11
N LEU A 12 7.62 7.60 2.38
CA LEU A 12 6.91 8.21 3.51
C LEU A 12 7.12 9.73 3.55
N ALA A 13 8.33 10.21 3.26
CA ALA A 13 8.61 11.64 3.17
C ALA A 13 7.79 12.31 2.05
N ALA A 14 7.58 11.65 0.92
CA ALA A 14 6.74 12.15 -0.17
C ALA A 14 5.25 12.27 0.24
N LEU A 15 4.81 11.45 1.20
CA LEU A 15 3.46 11.51 1.80
C LEU A 15 3.38 12.49 2.99
N GLY A 16 4.45 13.22 3.30
CA GLY A 16 4.52 14.12 4.45
C GLY A 16 4.63 13.41 5.80
N MET A 17 4.93 12.11 5.80
CA MET A 17 5.08 11.31 7.03
C MET A 17 6.55 11.22 7.45
N LYS A 18 6.80 11.32 8.76
CA LYS A 18 8.12 11.10 9.36
C LYS A 18 8.01 10.06 10.47
N PRO A 19 8.07 8.76 10.14
CA PRO A 19 8.09 7.72 11.16
C PRO A 19 9.39 7.80 11.98
N ASP A 20 9.35 7.24 13.19
CA ASP A 20 10.56 6.93 13.94
C ASP A 20 11.46 6.01 13.12
N GLY A 21 12.77 6.30 13.09
CA GLY A 21 13.78 5.53 12.37
C GLY A 21 13.81 4.06 12.79
N THR A 22 13.50 3.76 14.06
CA THR A 22 13.42 2.38 14.58
C THR A 22 12.32 1.54 13.91
N ARG A 23 11.33 2.19 13.28
CA ARG A 23 10.20 1.52 12.62
C ARG A 23 10.44 1.23 11.14
N LEU A 24 11.47 1.82 10.53
CA LEU A 24 11.70 1.73 9.08
C LEU A 24 11.88 0.28 8.61
N GLY A 25 12.65 -0.53 9.33
CA GLY A 25 12.83 -1.95 9.02
C GLY A 25 11.52 -2.75 9.06
N ALA A 26 10.68 -2.52 10.08
CA ALA A 26 9.37 -3.17 10.18
C ALA A 26 8.43 -2.74 9.04
N ILE A 27 8.45 -1.46 8.68
CA ILE A 27 7.65 -0.94 7.56
C ILE A 27 8.15 -1.55 6.24
N ALA A 28 9.47 -1.64 6.03
CA ALA A 28 10.04 -2.27 4.83
C ALA A 28 9.60 -3.72 4.67
N ALA A 29 9.61 -4.51 5.75
CA ALA A 29 9.12 -5.89 5.73
C ALA A 29 7.63 -5.99 5.34
N VAL A 30 6.78 -5.09 5.87
CA VAL A 30 5.35 -5.04 5.53
C VAL A 30 5.15 -4.64 4.06
N VAL A 31 5.89 -3.65 3.57
CA VAL A 31 5.81 -3.24 2.16
C VAL A 31 6.27 -4.39 1.26
N GLU A 32 7.37 -5.06 1.58
CA GLU A 32 7.86 -6.22 0.82
C GLU A 32 6.82 -7.34 0.77
N GLN A 33 6.22 -7.70 1.92
CA GLN A 33 5.16 -8.71 1.98
C GLN A 33 3.97 -8.34 1.09
N ASN A 34 3.52 -7.09 1.15
CA ASN A 34 2.38 -6.61 0.35
C ASN A 34 2.72 -6.48 -1.14
N SER A 35 3.99 -6.33 -1.49
CA SER A 35 4.45 -6.20 -2.89
C SER A 35 4.09 -7.43 -3.72
N ALA A 36 4.11 -8.63 -3.12
CA ALA A 36 3.72 -9.87 -3.79
C ALA A 36 2.23 -9.87 -4.20
N LEU A 37 1.36 -9.35 -3.32
CA LEU A 37 -0.07 -9.21 -3.62
C LEU A 37 -0.30 -8.19 -4.73
N VAL A 38 0.37 -7.03 -4.66
CA VAL A 38 0.29 -6.00 -5.70
C VAL A 38 0.73 -6.54 -7.05
N ALA A 39 1.86 -7.26 -7.11
CA ALA A 39 2.36 -7.85 -8.35
C ALA A 39 1.34 -8.80 -8.99
N THR A 40 0.65 -9.60 -8.16
CA THR A 40 -0.41 -10.50 -8.62
C THR A 40 -1.59 -9.74 -9.22
N VAL A 41 -2.04 -8.66 -8.58
CA VAL A 41 -3.13 -7.82 -9.08
C VAL A 41 -2.74 -7.11 -10.37
N MET A 42 -1.51 -6.57 -10.44
CA MET A 42 -1.02 -5.85 -11.62
C MET A 42 -0.79 -6.75 -12.84
N ALA A 43 -0.55 -8.04 -12.62
CA ALA A 43 -0.43 -9.03 -13.70
C ALA A 43 -1.80 -9.48 -14.27
N ALA A 44 -2.92 -9.07 -13.65
CA ALA A 44 -4.24 -9.45 -14.12
C ALA A 44 -4.55 -8.84 -15.50
N PRO A 45 -5.13 -9.61 -16.45
CA PRO A 45 -5.46 -9.12 -17.78
C PRO A 45 -6.71 -8.23 -17.74
N LEU A 46 -6.52 -6.97 -17.35
CA LEU A 46 -7.57 -5.96 -17.39
C LEU A 46 -7.85 -5.56 -18.84
N ARG A 47 -9.12 -5.57 -19.23
CA ARG A 47 -9.55 -5.03 -20.53
C ARG A 47 -9.37 -3.50 -20.53
N PRO A 48 -9.08 -2.88 -21.69
CA PRO A 48 -9.13 -1.43 -21.80
C PRO A 48 -10.50 -0.93 -21.33
N ARG A 49 -10.52 0.05 -20.43
CA ARG A 49 -11.73 0.61 -19.79
C ARG A 49 -12.44 -0.33 -18.80
N CYS A 50 -11.72 -1.21 -18.11
CA CYS A 50 -12.26 -1.83 -16.89
C CYS A 50 -12.72 -0.73 -15.93
N GLU A 51 -13.99 -0.78 -15.55
CA GLU A 51 -14.56 0.13 -14.56
C GLU A 51 -14.02 -0.24 -13.18
N ASN A 52 -13.84 0.78 -12.33
CA ASN A 52 -13.57 0.52 -10.92
C ASN A 52 -14.75 -0.28 -10.36
N ALA A 53 -14.45 -1.29 -9.53
CA ALA A 53 -15.49 -1.91 -8.73
C ALA A 53 -16.24 -0.80 -7.97
N PRO A 54 -17.58 -0.90 -7.81
CA PRO A 54 -18.32 0.05 -7.00
C PRO A 54 -17.63 0.18 -5.65
N VAL A 55 -17.31 1.42 -5.25
CA VAL A 55 -16.61 1.68 -3.99
C VAL A 55 -17.40 0.97 -2.90
N TRP A 56 -16.74 0.06 -2.19
CA TRP A 56 -17.31 -0.60 -1.03
C TRP A 56 -17.69 0.50 -0.04
N SER A 57 -18.96 0.90 -0.02
CA SER A 57 -19.46 1.88 0.92
C SER A 57 -19.34 1.24 2.29
N LEU A 58 -18.52 1.84 3.17
CA LEU A 58 -18.51 1.48 4.57
C LEU A 58 -19.95 1.54 5.08
N PRO A 59 -20.43 0.52 5.81
CA PRO A 59 -21.75 0.61 6.42
C PRO A 59 -21.82 1.90 7.27
N PRO A 60 -22.96 2.61 7.25
CA PRO A 60 -23.10 3.86 7.99
C PRO A 60 -22.77 3.63 9.47
N GLU A 61 -22.09 4.60 10.08
CA GLU A 61 -21.79 4.56 11.52
C GLU A 61 -23.10 4.34 12.30
N ILE A 62 -23.13 3.27 13.11
CA ILE A 62 -24.20 3.09 14.08
C ILE A 62 -23.93 4.14 15.16
N ALA A 63 -24.77 5.17 15.23
CA ALA A 63 -24.71 6.14 16.32
C ALA A 63 -25.01 5.40 17.65
N GLU A 64 -24.02 5.34 18.53
CA GLU A 64 -24.19 4.91 19.94
C GLU A 64 -24.87 6.01 20.78
#